data_AF-A0A636KC67-F1
#
_entry.id   AF-A0A636KC67-F1
#
_cell.length_a   1.000
_cell.length_b   1.000
_cell.length_c   1.000
_cell.angle_alpha   90.00
_cell.angle_beta   90.00
_cell.angle_gamma   90.00
#
_symmetry.space_group_name_H-M   'P 1'
#
loop_
_entity.id
_entity.type
_entity.pdbx_description
1 polymer ?
#
loop_
_entity_poly.entity_id
_entity_poly.type
_entity_poly.pdbx_seq_one_letter_code
_entity_poly.pdbx_strand_id
1 'polypeptide(L)'
;MIELVIVSRLLEYPDAALWQHQQELFDALASSENLDKEDAQTLGVFLRDLTAQDLLDVQAAYSELFDRGRATSLLLFEHVHGESRDRGQAMVDLMAQYEQHGLQLDSRELPDHLPLYLEYLAQLPKSEALGGLQDIAPILALLSARLQQRDSRYAVLFDLLLKLANTVIDSDKVAEKIANEARDDTPQALDAVWEEEQVKFFADQGCGESEISAHQRRFAGAVAPQYLNITTGGQH
;
A
#
# COMPACT_ATOMS: atom_id res chain seq x y z
N MET A 1 16.37 -8.82 8.22
CA MET A 1 16.94 -7.46 8.00
C MET A 1 16.18 -6.47 8.88
N ILE A 2 16.85 -5.73 9.78
CA ILE A 2 16.16 -4.88 10.77
C ILE A 2 15.42 -3.70 10.12
N GLU A 3 15.93 -3.23 8.98
CA GLU A 3 15.36 -2.12 8.21
C GLU A 3 13.92 -2.38 7.78
N LEU A 4 13.60 -3.63 7.41
CA LEU A 4 12.26 -4.02 7.00
C LEU A 4 11.29 -4.02 8.18
N VAL A 5 11.75 -4.40 9.38
CA VAL A 5 10.94 -4.33 10.61
C VAL A 5 10.65 -2.87 10.97
N ILE A 6 11.64 -1.99 10.85
CA ILE A 6 11.46 -0.55 11.11
C ILE A 6 10.41 0.03 10.16
N VAL A 7 10.54 -0.23 8.85
CA VAL A 7 9.57 0.28 7.87
C VAL A 7 8.20 -0.35 8.07
N SER A 8 8.12 -1.66 8.35
CA SER A 8 6.87 -2.34 8.71
C SER A 8 6.16 -1.59 9.82
N ARG A 9 6.85 -1.39 10.96
CA ARG A 9 6.26 -0.76 12.14
C ARG A 9 5.84 0.70 11.91
N LEU A 10 6.52 1.41 11.02
CA LEU A 10 6.15 2.79 10.65
C LEU A 10 4.96 2.84 9.66
N LEU A 11 4.70 1.75 8.93
CA LEU A 11 3.57 1.61 8.03
C LEU A 11 2.35 0.97 8.69
N GLU A 12 2.47 0.39 9.89
CA GLU A 12 1.32 -0.08 10.64
C GLU A 12 0.43 1.08 11.11
N TYR A 13 -0.83 0.75 11.44
CA TYR A 13 -1.75 1.71 12.01
C TYR A 13 -1.14 2.34 13.28
N PRO A 14 -1.04 3.69 13.35
CA PRO A 14 -0.41 4.38 14.46
C PRO A 14 -1.08 4.00 15.78
N ASP A 15 -0.31 3.53 16.75
CA ASP A 15 -0.83 3.12 18.06
C ASP A 15 -0.06 3.75 19.22
N ALA A 16 -0.58 3.58 20.44
CA ALA A 16 0.08 4.11 21.62
C ALA A 16 1.46 3.47 21.89
N ALA A 17 1.67 2.23 21.45
CA ALA A 17 2.92 1.52 21.68
C ALA A 17 4.08 2.17 20.90
N LEU A 18 3.86 2.61 19.65
CA LEU A 18 4.86 3.36 18.89
C LEU A 18 5.28 4.66 19.60
N TRP A 19 4.34 5.40 20.20
CA TRP A 19 4.67 6.64 20.93
C TRP A 19 5.43 6.38 22.23
N GLN A 20 5.04 5.32 22.96
CA GLN A 20 5.65 4.94 24.24
C GLN A 20 7.05 4.36 24.05
N HIS A 21 7.27 3.63 22.95
CA HIS A 21 8.49 2.87 22.68
C HIS A 21 9.32 3.42 21.51
N GLN A 22 9.10 4.68 21.10
CA GLN A 22 9.79 5.30 19.95
C GLN A 22 11.33 5.23 20.03
N GLN A 23 11.89 5.21 21.25
CA GLN A 23 13.34 5.11 21.44
C GLN A 23 13.90 3.78 20.91
N GLU A 24 13.13 2.69 21.01
CA GLU A 24 13.55 1.38 20.49
C GLU A 24 13.71 1.42 18.96
N LEU A 25 12.86 2.18 18.27
CA LEU A 25 13.00 2.40 16.82
C LEU A 25 14.18 3.30 16.48
N PHE A 26 14.47 4.33 17.27
CA PHE A 26 15.68 5.14 17.08
C PHE A 26 16.96 4.32 17.28
N ASP A 27 16.98 3.41 18.26
CA ASP A 27 18.11 2.52 18.52
C ASP A 27 18.24 1.46 17.40
N ALA A 28 17.11 0.94 16.90
CA ALA A 28 17.09 0.05 15.73
C ALA A 28 17.62 0.77 14.46
N LEU A 29 17.24 2.03 14.24
CA LEU A 29 17.77 2.86 13.15
C LEU A 29 19.28 3.08 13.30
N ALA A 30 19.75 3.36 14.52
CA ALA A 30 21.17 3.58 14.78
C ALA A 30 22.03 2.31 14.61
N SER A 31 21.42 1.13 14.74
CA SER A 31 22.07 -0.17 14.53
C SER A 31 21.91 -0.74 13.12
N SER A 32 21.20 -0.04 12.24
CA SER A 32 21.06 -0.44 10.84
C SER A 32 22.41 -0.41 10.12
N GLU A 33 22.70 -1.48 9.38
CA GLU A 33 23.93 -1.61 8.57
C GLU A 33 23.66 -1.47 7.07
N ASN A 34 22.40 -1.62 6.65
CA ASN A 34 22.03 -1.59 5.23
C ASN A 34 21.55 -0.22 4.76
N LEU A 35 21.39 0.75 5.67
CA LEU A 35 21.07 2.14 5.35
C LEU A 35 22.32 3.00 5.32
N ASP A 36 22.39 3.91 4.35
CA ASP A 36 23.36 4.98 4.43
C ASP A 36 22.94 6.01 5.49
N LYS A 37 23.85 6.95 5.79
CA LYS A 37 23.62 7.95 6.84
C LYS A 37 22.49 8.92 6.50
N GLU A 38 22.27 9.19 5.22
CA GLU A 38 21.26 10.14 4.76
C GLU A 38 19.86 9.53 4.90
N ASP A 39 19.71 8.27 4.50
CA ASP A 39 18.47 7.50 4.64
C ASP A 39 18.13 7.28 6.11
N ALA A 40 19.10 6.87 6.94
CA ALA A 40 18.90 6.71 8.38
C ALA A 40 18.48 8.04 9.05
N GLN A 41 19.09 9.17 8.65
CA GLN A 41 18.70 10.48 9.14
C GLN A 41 17.29 10.86 8.69
N THR A 42 16.94 10.58 7.44
CA THR A 42 15.62 10.89 6.88
C THR A 42 14.51 10.12 7.61
N LEU A 43 14.73 8.83 7.90
CA LEU A 43 13.82 8.04 8.73
C LEU A 43 13.74 8.55 10.16
N GLY A 44 14.87 8.93 10.76
CA GLY A 44 14.88 9.51 12.10
C GLY A 44 14.09 10.81 12.19
N VAL A 45 14.19 11.66 11.15
CA VAL A 45 13.38 12.88 11.01
C VAL A 45 11.90 12.55 10.85
N PHE A 46 11.56 11.57 9.99
CA PHE A 46 10.19 11.10 9.82
C PHE A 46 9.59 10.61 11.14
N LEU A 47 10.26 9.68 11.83
CA LEU A 47 9.81 9.11 13.10
C LEU A 47 9.61 10.20 14.16
N ARG A 48 10.61 11.08 14.35
CA ARG A 48 10.52 12.18 15.32
C ARG A 48 9.30 13.07 15.06
N ASP A 49 9.10 13.46 13.81
CA ASP A 49 8.03 14.39 13.47
C ASP A 49 6.65 13.71 13.46
N LEU A 50 6.60 12.40 13.23
CA LEU A 50 5.38 11.59 13.37
C LEU A 50 4.97 11.51 14.86
N THR A 51 5.90 11.14 15.74
CA THR A 51 5.62 10.97 17.18
C THR A 51 5.50 12.28 17.95
N ALA A 52 5.87 13.41 17.34
CA ALA A 52 5.65 14.75 17.89
C ALA A 52 4.21 15.26 17.74
N GLN A 53 3.40 14.62 16.88
CA GLN A 53 1.99 14.97 16.66
C GLN A 53 1.07 14.25 17.67
N ASP A 54 -0.15 14.77 17.80
CA ASP A 54 -1.18 14.08 18.57
C ASP A 54 -1.56 12.76 17.90
N LEU A 55 -1.65 11.69 18.69
CA LEU A 55 -1.90 10.35 18.16
C LEU A 55 -3.23 10.26 17.39
N LEU A 56 -4.30 10.91 17.86
CA LEU A 56 -5.60 10.85 17.19
C LEU A 56 -5.55 11.56 15.83
N ASP A 57 -4.82 12.67 15.75
CA ASP A 57 -4.63 13.39 14.48
C ASP A 57 -3.85 12.54 13.48
N VAL A 58 -2.79 11.86 13.93
CA VAL A 58 -2.01 10.96 13.06
C VAL A 58 -2.83 9.74 12.64
N GLN A 59 -3.62 9.17 13.54
CA GLN A 59 -4.55 8.07 13.23
C GLN A 59 -5.61 8.47 12.19
N ALA A 60 -6.19 9.66 12.33
CA ALA A 60 -7.14 10.18 11.36
C ALA A 60 -6.49 10.39 9.98
N ALA A 61 -5.31 11.03 9.95
CA ALA A 61 -4.57 11.25 8.71
C ALA A 61 -4.12 9.94 8.05
N TYR A 62 -3.75 8.93 8.85
CA TYR A 62 -3.41 7.60 8.36
C TYR A 62 -4.61 6.96 7.65
N SER A 63 -5.78 6.93 8.29
CA SER A 63 -6.97 6.32 7.68
C SER A 63 -7.47 7.10 6.46
N GLU A 64 -7.34 8.43 6.44
CA GLU A 64 -7.59 9.21 5.23
C GLU A 64 -6.65 8.85 4.09
N LEU A 65 -5.39 8.55 4.40
CA LEU A 65 -4.36 8.24 3.41
C LEU A 65 -4.43 6.81 2.89
N PHE A 66 -4.55 5.81 3.75
CA PHE A 66 -4.37 4.40 3.40
C PHE A 66 -5.68 3.58 3.37
N ASP A 67 -6.68 3.96 4.15
CA ASP A 67 -7.89 3.13 4.34
C ASP A 67 -9.10 3.65 3.57
N ARG A 68 -9.11 4.92 3.18
CA ARG A 68 -10.27 5.58 2.56
C ARG A 68 -10.44 5.27 1.08
N GLY A 69 -9.33 5.10 0.36
CA GLY A 69 -9.29 4.79 -1.07
C GLY A 69 -8.50 3.53 -1.36
N ARG A 70 -8.57 3.05 -2.60
CA ARG A 70 -7.84 1.88 -3.10
C ARG A 70 -6.46 2.26 -3.65
N ALA A 71 -6.29 3.46 -4.21
CA ALA A 71 -5.09 3.91 -4.91
C ALA A 71 -3.82 3.85 -4.04
N THR A 72 -3.95 4.15 -2.75
CA THR A 72 -2.86 4.16 -1.78
C THR A 72 -2.92 3.00 -0.80
N SER A 73 -3.86 2.07 -0.95
CA SER A 73 -4.03 0.93 -0.04
C SER A 73 -2.72 0.17 0.19
N LEU A 74 -2.47 -0.28 1.41
CA LEU A 74 -1.30 -1.10 1.74
C LEU A 74 -1.50 -2.59 1.41
N LEU A 75 -2.61 -2.97 0.77
CA LEU A 75 -2.85 -4.32 0.30
C LEU A 75 -2.19 -4.53 -1.07
N LEU A 76 -1.15 -5.36 -1.11
CA LEU A 76 -0.33 -5.58 -2.31
C LEU A 76 -1.16 -6.06 -3.50
N PHE A 77 -2.08 -7.00 -3.29
CA PHE A 77 -2.87 -7.59 -4.38
C PHE A 77 -3.98 -6.69 -4.88
N GLU A 78 -4.36 -5.64 -4.13
CA GLU A 78 -5.26 -4.61 -4.65
C GLU A 78 -4.65 -4.02 -5.92
N HIS A 79 -3.36 -3.65 -5.92
CA HIS A 79 -2.69 -2.97 -7.04
C HIS A 79 -2.43 -3.84 -8.28
N VAL A 80 -2.63 -5.16 -8.18
CA VAL A 80 -2.35 -6.11 -9.26
C VAL A 80 -3.62 -6.78 -9.75
N HIS A 81 -4.45 -7.26 -8.83
CA HIS A 81 -5.64 -8.06 -9.14
C HIS A 81 -6.94 -7.30 -8.93
N GLY A 82 -6.97 -6.25 -8.10
CA GLY A 82 -8.20 -5.56 -7.71
C GLY A 82 -9.24 -6.56 -7.19
N GLU A 83 -10.41 -6.58 -7.84
CA GLU A 83 -11.51 -7.52 -7.52
C GLU A 83 -11.47 -8.83 -8.33
N SER A 84 -10.36 -9.13 -9.02
CA SER A 84 -10.27 -10.35 -9.82
C SER A 84 -10.31 -11.61 -8.94
N ARG A 85 -10.80 -12.70 -9.52
CA ARG A 85 -10.83 -14.02 -8.87
C ARG A 85 -9.42 -14.54 -8.57
N ASP A 86 -8.41 -14.05 -9.30
CA ASP A 86 -7.01 -14.45 -9.12
C ASP A 86 -6.45 -13.98 -7.78
N ARG A 87 -7.00 -12.89 -7.21
CA ARG A 87 -6.62 -12.40 -5.87
C ARG A 87 -6.78 -13.47 -4.80
N GLY A 88 -7.85 -14.24 -4.83
CA GLY A 88 -8.12 -15.29 -3.85
C GLY A 88 -7.07 -16.41 -3.89
N GLN A 89 -6.65 -16.81 -5.09
CA GLN A 89 -5.59 -17.81 -5.22
C GLN A 89 -4.24 -17.26 -4.77
N ALA A 90 -3.91 -16.01 -5.14
CA ALA A 90 -2.69 -15.35 -4.69
C ALA A 90 -2.59 -15.25 -3.15
N MET A 91 -3.72 -14.97 -2.46
CA MET A 91 -3.78 -14.99 -1.00
C MET A 91 -3.49 -16.37 -0.41
N VAL A 92 -4.05 -17.44 -0.98
CA VAL A 92 -3.78 -18.82 -0.55
C VAL A 92 -2.32 -19.18 -0.75
N ASP A 93 -1.75 -18.83 -1.90
CA ASP A 93 -0.36 -19.11 -2.23
C ASP A 93 0.60 -18.37 -1.29
N LEU A 94 0.30 -17.11 -0.94
CA LEU A 94 1.09 -16.32 0.00
C LEU A 94 1.00 -16.85 1.44
N MET A 95 -0.19 -17.25 1.89
CA MET A 95 -0.34 -17.91 3.19
C MET A 95 0.47 -19.20 3.27
N ALA A 96 0.48 -20.01 2.21
CA ALA A 96 1.29 -21.22 2.16
C ALA A 96 2.80 -20.92 2.23
N GLN A 97 3.26 -19.81 1.66
CA GLN A 97 4.65 -19.36 1.81
C GLN A 97 4.98 -18.98 3.26
N TYR A 98 4.10 -18.23 3.93
CA TYR A 98 4.28 -17.88 5.34
C TYR A 98 4.37 -19.13 6.23
N GLU A 99 3.48 -20.10 6.02
CA GLU A 99 3.47 -21.36 6.77
C GLU A 99 4.76 -22.16 6.60
N GLN A 100 5.37 -22.15 5.41
CA GLN A 100 6.66 -22.83 5.15
C GLN A 100 7.81 -22.26 5.99
N HIS A 101 7.72 -20.99 6.37
CA HIS A 101 8.70 -20.33 7.25
C HIS A 101 8.23 -20.27 8.72
N GLY A 102 7.16 -20.98 9.07
CA GLY A 102 6.65 -21.07 10.44
C GLY A 102 5.89 -19.83 10.92
N LEU A 103 5.52 -18.93 10.01
CA LEU A 103 4.73 -17.75 10.33
C LEU A 103 3.24 -18.10 10.33
N GLN A 104 2.58 -17.89 11.47
CA GLN A 104 1.15 -18.12 11.63
C GLN A 104 0.45 -16.77 11.78
N LEU A 105 -0.46 -16.47 10.85
CA LEU A 105 -1.23 -15.23 10.87
C LEU A 105 -2.35 -15.27 11.91
N ASP A 106 -2.63 -14.13 12.54
CA ASP A 106 -3.92 -13.93 13.21
C ASP A 106 -5.02 -13.91 12.13
N SER A 107 -6.13 -14.58 12.43
CA SER A 107 -7.37 -14.56 11.64
C SER A 107 -7.88 -13.18 11.18
N ARG A 108 -7.42 -12.11 11.81
CA ARG A 108 -7.82 -10.72 11.54
C ARG A 108 -6.94 -10.00 10.53
N GLU A 109 -5.79 -10.56 10.17
CA GLU A 109 -4.82 -9.94 9.28
C GLU A 109 -4.90 -10.56 7.89
N LEU A 110 -4.86 -9.71 6.86
CA LEU A 110 -4.80 -10.16 5.48
C LEU A 110 -3.35 -10.46 5.10
N PRO A 111 -3.07 -11.57 4.40
CA PRO A 111 -1.70 -11.99 4.10
C PRO A 111 -0.96 -11.00 3.20
N ASP A 112 -1.68 -10.23 2.37
CA ASP A 112 -1.13 -9.27 1.41
C ASP A 112 -0.96 -7.86 1.99
N HIS A 113 -1.16 -7.67 3.29
CA HIS A 113 -0.89 -6.39 3.96
C HIS A 113 0.63 -6.11 3.98
N LEU A 114 1.05 -4.98 3.40
CA LEU A 114 2.47 -4.67 3.20
C LEU A 114 3.32 -4.71 4.49
N PRO A 115 2.92 -4.10 5.62
CA PRO A 115 3.65 -4.25 6.89
C PRO A 115 3.93 -5.71 7.24
N LEU A 116 2.89 -6.54 7.26
CA LEU A 116 3.01 -7.97 7.54
C LEU A 116 3.96 -8.69 6.57
N TYR A 117 3.87 -8.38 5.27
CA TYR A 117 4.78 -8.93 4.27
C TYR A 117 6.24 -8.51 4.54
N LEU A 118 6.49 -7.27 4.95
CA LEU A 118 7.83 -6.80 5.33
C LEU A 118 8.36 -7.50 6.58
N GLU A 119 7.51 -7.80 7.57
CA GLU A 119 7.88 -8.60 8.75
C GLU A 119 8.28 -10.02 8.36
N TYR A 120 7.51 -10.65 7.46
CA TYR A 120 7.86 -11.94 6.89
C TYR A 120 9.22 -11.89 6.20
N LEU A 121 9.44 -10.93 5.28
CA LEU A 121 10.73 -10.76 4.61
C LEU A 121 11.88 -10.50 5.58
N ALA A 122 11.62 -9.83 6.70
CA ALA A 122 12.64 -9.55 7.71
C ALA A 122 13.20 -10.83 8.37
N GLN A 123 12.41 -11.91 8.41
CA GLN A 123 12.76 -13.22 8.97
C GLN A 123 13.53 -14.11 7.99
N LEU A 124 13.48 -13.80 6.70
CA LEU A 124 14.17 -14.56 5.67
C LEU A 124 15.67 -14.25 5.62
N PRO A 125 16.48 -15.16 5.03
CA PRO A 125 17.85 -14.83 4.63
C PRO A 125 17.88 -13.57 3.75
N LYS A 126 18.91 -12.73 3.92
CA LYS A 126 19.03 -11.43 3.23
C LYS A 126 18.78 -11.50 1.71
N SER A 127 19.27 -12.54 1.04
CA SER A 127 19.07 -12.71 -0.40
C SER A 127 17.61 -12.93 -0.78
N GLU A 128 16.87 -13.71 0.02
CA GLU A 128 15.45 -13.99 -0.21
C GLU A 128 14.59 -12.78 0.14
N ALA A 129 14.92 -12.08 1.22
CA ALA A 129 14.27 -10.82 1.59
C ALA A 129 14.38 -9.76 0.47
N LEU A 130 15.57 -9.62 -0.12
CA LEU A 130 15.79 -8.74 -1.26
C LEU A 130 15.03 -9.21 -2.52
N GLY A 131 14.98 -10.52 -2.77
CA GLY A 131 14.17 -11.09 -3.86
C GLY A 131 12.69 -10.74 -3.72
N GLY A 132 12.10 -10.94 -2.55
CA GLY A 132 10.70 -10.57 -2.29
C GLY A 132 10.43 -9.08 -2.44
N LEU A 133 11.35 -8.21 -1.99
CA LEU A 133 11.26 -6.77 -2.26
C LEU A 133 11.30 -6.43 -3.75
N GLN A 134 12.14 -7.13 -4.52
CA GLN A 134 12.23 -6.94 -5.97
C GLN A 134 10.93 -7.34 -6.68
N ASP A 135 10.30 -8.43 -6.24
CA ASP A 135 9.02 -8.91 -6.78
C ASP A 135 7.90 -7.87 -6.63
N ILE A 136 7.87 -7.17 -5.48
CA ILE A 136 6.87 -6.12 -5.21
C ILE A 136 7.32 -4.70 -5.60
N ALA A 137 8.55 -4.53 -6.12
CA ALA A 137 9.10 -3.21 -6.43
C ALA A 137 8.22 -2.37 -7.37
N PRO A 138 7.54 -2.93 -8.40
CA PRO A 138 6.59 -2.18 -9.22
C PRO A 138 5.43 -1.58 -8.41
N ILE A 139 4.92 -2.31 -7.40
CA ILE A 139 3.85 -1.84 -6.50
C ILE A 139 4.39 -0.73 -5.61
N LEU A 140 5.59 -0.91 -5.04
CA LEU A 140 6.24 0.10 -4.20
C LEU A 140 6.49 1.41 -4.97
N ALA A 141 6.92 1.33 -6.23
CA ALA A 141 7.12 2.50 -7.09
C ALA A 141 5.81 3.23 -7.40
N LEU A 142 4.73 2.47 -7.66
CA LEU A 142 3.40 3.04 -7.88
C LEU A 142 2.90 3.77 -6.63
N LEU A 143 3.02 3.14 -5.45
CA LEU A 143 2.64 3.73 -4.18
C LEU A 143 3.48 4.96 -3.86
N SER A 144 4.81 4.91 -4.04
CA SER A 144 5.67 6.08 -3.83
C SER A 144 5.22 7.25 -4.71
N ALA A 145 5.02 7.02 -6.00
CA ALA A 145 4.60 8.08 -6.93
C ALA A 145 3.24 8.70 -6.55
N ARG A 146 2.25 7.88 -6.13
CA ARG A 146 0.95 8.37 -5.65
C ARG A 146 1.07 9.16 -4.33
N LEU A 147 1.93 8.72 -3.42
CA LEU A 147 2.17 9.41 -2.16
C LEU A 147 2.89 10.74 -2.37
N GLN A 148 3.84 10.80 -3.31
CA GLN A 148 4.51 12.04 -3.71
C GLN A 148 3.54 13.03 -4.35
N GLN A 149 2.62 12.59 -5.23
CA GLN A 149 1.55 13.44 -5.78
C GLN A 149 0.61 14.01 -4.71
N ARG A 150 0.47 13.32 -3.58
CA ARG A 150 -0.33 13.74 -2.42
C ARG A 150 0.49 14.52 -1.38
N ASP A 151 1.74 14.86 -1.67
CA ASP A 151 2.70 15.50 -0.75
C ASP A 151 2.81 14.76 0.61
N SER A 152 2.64 13.43 0.60
CA SER A 152 2.66 12.61 1.80
C SER A 152 4.08 12.28 2.23
N ARG A 153 4.35 12.50 3.52
CA ARG A 153 5.66 12.17 4.13
C ARG A 153 5.95 10.67 4.15
N TYR A 154 4.92 9.84 4.06
CA TYR A 154 5.08 8.39 3.98
C TYR A 154 5.82 7.93 2.72
N ALA A 155 5.89 8.75 1.66
CA ALA A 155 6.63 8.44 0.44
C ALA A 155 8.09 8.04 0.70
N VAL A 156 8.73 8.67 1.71
CA VAL A 156 10.11 8.36 2.13
C VAL A 156 10.30 6.87 2.46
N LEU A 157 9.30 6.22 3.07
CA LEU A 157 9.38 4.82 3.43
C LEU A 157 9.41 3.92 2.18
N PHE A 158 8.64 4.27 1.15
CA PHE A 158 8.61 3.52 -0.11
C PHE A 158 9.87 3.75 -0.94
N ASP A 159 10.37 4.98 -0.99
CA ASP A 159 11.64 5.31 -1.64
C ASP A 159 12.80 4.52 -1.02
N LEU A 160 12.80 4.36 0.31
CA LEU A 160 13.76 3.51 1.00
C LEU A 160 13.65 2.04 0.61
N LEU A 161 12.44 1.48 0.60
CA LEU A 161 12.24 0.07 0.21
C LEU A 161 12.71 -0.18 -1.23
N LEU A 162 12.47 0.77 -2.14
CA LEU A 162 12.95 0.71 -3.52
C LEU A 162 14.47 0.77 -3.62
N LYS A 163 15.12 1.64 -2.84
CA LYS A 163 16.59 1.69 -2.73
C LYS A 163 17.15 0.37 -2.22
N LEU A 164 16.54 -0.21 -1.18
CA LEU A 164 16.94 -1.51 -0.62
C LEU A 164 16.77 -2.65 -1.64
N ALA A 165 15.68 -2.65 -2.41
CA ALA A 165 15.45 -3.62 -3.48
C ALA A 165 16.52 -3.55 -4.59
N ASN A 166 17.18 -2.38 -4.74
CA ASN A 166 18.17 -2.09 -5.77
C ASN A 166 17.64 -2.37 -7.20
N THR A 167 16.36 -2.12 -7.41
CA THR A 167 15.69 -2.30 -8.71
C THR A 167 15.67 -0.99 -9.47
N VAL A 168 16.11 -1.02 -10.73
CA VAL A 168 15.97 0.13 -11.62
C VAL A 168 14.53 0.20 -12.11
N ILE A 169 13.71 1.02 -11.45
CA ILE A 169 12.37 1.37 -11.92
C ILE A 169 12.40 2.77 -12.50
N ASP A 170 11.81 2.90 -13.68
CA ASP A 170 11.64 4.18 -14.35
C ASP A 170 10.49 4.95 -13.67
N SER A 171 10.84 5.71 -12.63
CA SER A 171 9.92 6.54 -11.84
C SER A 171 9.15 7.53 -12.71
N ASP A 172 9.78 8.05 -13.77
CA ASP A 172 9.19 9.04 -14.66
C ASP A 172 8.04 8.42 -15.46
N LYS A 173 8.20 7.19 -15.97
CA LYS A 173 7.10 6.46 -16.63
C LYS A 173 5.95 6.12 -15.69
N VAL A 174 6.25 5.82 -14.42
CA VAL A 174 5.20 5.57 -13.43
C VAL A 174 4.43 6.86 -13.18
N ALA A 175 5.14 7.97 -12.94
CA ALA A 175 4.56 9.29 -12.74
C ALA A 175 3.72 9.76 -13.94
N GLU A 176 4.16 9.55 -15.17
CA GLU A 176 3.40 9.87 -16.39
C GLU A 176 2.08 9.10 -16.48
N LYS A 177 2.08 7.80 -16.10
CA LYS A 177 0.86 6.98 -16.10
C LYS A 177 -0.17 7.47 -15.10
N ILE A 178 0.27 7.84 -13.90
CA ILE A 178 -0.60 8.30 -12.82
C ILE A 178 -0.89 9.82 -12.86
N ALA A 179 -0.27 10.59 -13.77
CA ALA A 179 -0.43 12.05 -13.82
C ALA A 179 -1.89 12.51 -14.02
N ASN A 180 -2.70 11.69 -14.69
CA ASN A 180 -4.12 11.96 -14.94
C ASN A 180 -5.05 11.06 -14.09
N GLU A 181 -4.51 10.35 -13.09
CA GLU A 181 -5.30 9.51 -12.20
C GLU A 181 -6.15 10.38 -11.27
N ALA A 182 -7.47 10.17 -11.27
CA ALA A 182 -8.37 10.89 -10.39
C ALA A 182 -8.26 10.36 -8.96
N ARG A 183 -8.49 11.23 -7.96
CA ARG A 183 -8.51 10.82 -6.55
C ARG A 183 -9.76 10.01 -6.23
N ASP A 184 -9.53 8.84 -5.66
CA ASP A 184 -10.55 7.86 -5.31
C ASP A 184 -11.02 7.94 -3.85
N ASP A 185 -10.34 8.74 -3.04
CA ASP A 185 -10.62 8.94 -1.61
C ASP A 185 -11.52 10.15 -1.33
N THR A 186 -11.89 10.94 -2.34
CA THR A 186 -12.75 12.12 -2.14
C THR A 186 -14.18 11.71 -1.76
N PRO A 187 -14.92 12.50 -0.95
CA PRO A 187 -16.33 12.21 -0.67
C PRO A 187 -17.16 11.95 -1.93
N GLN A 188 -16.92 12.74 -2.99
CA GLN A 188 -17.63 12.60 -4.26
C GLN A 188 -17.29 11.30 -4.98
N ALA A 189 -16.03 10.86 -4.92
CA ALA A 189 -15.59 9.57 -5.45
C ALA A 189 -16.26 8.41 -4.71
N LEU A 190 -16.30 8.46 -3.39
CA LEU A 190 -16.96 7.45 -2.56
C LEU A 190 -18.47 7.42 -2.81
N ASP A 191 -19.13 8.58 -2.81
CA ASP A 191 -20.57 8.68 -3.09
C ASP A 191 -20.91 8.08 -4.46
N ALA A 192 -20.09 8.34 -5.48
CA ALA A 192 -20.29 7.80 -6.83
C ALA A 192 -20.23 6.27 -6.88
N VAL A 193 -19.30 5.64 -6.15
CA VAL A 193 -19.20 4.17 -6.06
C VAL A 193 -20.42 3.58 -5.34
N TRP A 194 -20.84 4.20 -4.23
CA TRP A 194 -21.95 3.71 -3.41
C TRP A 194 -23.31 3.85 -4.12
N GLU A 195 -23.51 4.88 -4.94
CA GLU A 195 -24.74 5.06 -5.72
C GLU A 195 -24.94 3.95 -6.78
N GLU A 196 -23.85 3.40 -7.33
CA GLU A 196 -23.92 2.32 -8.32
C GLU A 196 -24.21 0.94 -7.72
N GLU A 197 -23.73 0.67 -6.51
CA GLU A 197 -23.97 -0.60 -5.80
C GLU A 197 -25.40 -0.72 -5.22
N GLN A 198 -26.23 0.33 -5.27
CA GLN A 198 -27.61 0.23 -4.79
C GLN A 198 -28.42 -0.79 -5.61
N VAL A 199 -28.52 -2.01 -5.08
CA VAL A 199 -29.41 -3.07 -5.59
C VAL A 199 -30.85 -2.56 -5.49
N LYS A 200 -31.45 -2.21 -6.62
CA LYS A 200 -32.87 -1.86 -6.68
C LYS A 200 -33.72 -3.12 -6.47
N PHE A 201 -34.16 -3.36 -5.24
CA PHE A 201 -35.04 -4.48 -4.88
C PHE A 201 -36.48 -4.38 -5.44
N PHE A 202 -36.84 -3.24 -6.04
CA PHE A 202 -38.10 -3.07 -6.76
C PHE A 202 -37.84 -2.73 -8.22
N ALA A 203 -38.23 -3.63 -9.11
CA ALA A 203 -38.29 -3.38 -10.54
C ALA A 203 -39.44 -2.42 -10.82
N ASP A 204 -39.15 -1.12 -10.89
CA ASP A 204 -40.08 -0.17 -11.48
C ASP A 204 -40.04 -0.37 -13.00
N GLN A 205 -41.03 -1.11 -13.50
CA GLN A 205 -41.33 -1.15 -14.91
C GLN A 205 -41.70 0.27 -15.38
N GLY A 206 -40.78 0.90 -16.10
CA GLY A 206 -41.13 1.93 -17.08
C GLY A 206 -40.47 3.29 -16.87
N CYS A 207 -39.22 3.43 -17.32
CA CYS A 207 -38.78 4.53 -18.18
C CYS A 207 -37.36 4.22 -18.67
N GLY A 208 -37.04 4.61 -19.92
CA GLY A 208 -35.83 4.21 -20.63
C GLY A 208 -34.52 4.45 -19.88
N GLU A 209 -33.47 3.71 -20.27
CA GLU A 209 -32.10 3.93 -19.81
C GLU A 209 -31.77 5.43 -19.84
N SER A 210 -31.73 6.04 -18.66
CA SER A 210 -31.61 7.48 -18.51
C SER A 210 -30.15 7.91 -18.70
N GLU A 211 -29.94 9.12 -19.23
CA GLU A 211 -28.61 9.76 -19.31
C GLU A 211 -27.89 9.79 -17.95
N ILE A 212 -28.66 9.76 -16.86
CA ILE A 212 -28.20 9.67 -15.48
C ILE A 212 -27.44 8.35 -15.23
N SER A 213 -27.98 7.22 -15.68
CA SER A 213 -27.34 5.90 -15.53
C SER A 213 -26.05 5.73 -16.36
N ALA A 214 -25.93 6.48 -17.46
CA ALA A 214 -24.74 6.51 -18.31
C ALA A 214 -23.69 7.49 -17.76
N HIS A 215 -24.12 8.59 -17.16
CA HIS A 215 -23.26 9.54 -16.45
C HIS A 215 -22.65 8.93 -15.19
N GLN A 216 -23.45 8.21 -14.40
CA GLN A 216 -23.00 7.49 -13.20
C GLN A 216 -21.91 6.48 -13.56
N ARG A 217 -22.19 5.53 -14.47
CA ARG A 217 -21.21 4.51 -14.92
C ARG A 217 -19.88 5.07 -15.45
N ARG A 218 -19.91 6.28 -16.03
CA ARG A 218 -18.68 6.97 -16.46
C ARG A 218 -17.88 7.52 -15.29
N PHE A 219 -18.55 7.99 -14.25
CA PHE A 219 -17.92 8.54 -13.05
C PHE A 219 -17.28 7.43 -12.19
N ALA A 220 -17.96 6.33 -11.88
CA ALA A 220 -17.33 5.27 -11.09
C ALA A 220 -16.15 4.61 -11.82
N GLY A 221 -16.26 4.39 -13.13
CA GLY A 221 -15.15 3.88 -13.94
C GLY A 221 -13.96 4.84 -14.06
N ALA A 222 -14.17 6.15 -13.87
CA ALA A 222 -13.11 7.17 -13.89
C ALA A 222 -12.37 7.30 -12.55
N VAL A 223 -12.93 6.75 -11.47
CA VAL A 223 -12.42 6.84 -10.10
C VAL A 223 -11.63 5.58 -9.72
N ALA A 224 -11.77 4.48 -10.48
CA ALA A 224 -10.97 3.28 -10.27
C ALA A 224 -9.47 3.57 -10.50
N PRO A 225 -8.59 3.18 -9.55
CA PRO A 225 -7.17 3.42 -9.71
C PRO A 225 -6.59 2.60 -10.86
N GLN A 226 -5.46 3.06 -11.41
CA GLN A 226 -4.73 2.28 -12.39
C GLN A 226 -4.06 1.08 -11.74
N TYR A 227 -4.40 -0.12 -12.21
CA TYR A 227 -3.82 -1.38 -11.75
C TYR A 227 -2.62 -1.79 -12.60
N LEU A 228 -1.63 -2.42 -11.97
CA LEU A 228 -0.45 -2.93 -12.66
C LEU A 228 -0.81 -4.21 -13.42
N ASN A 229 -0.67 -4.17 -14.74
CA ASN A 229 -0.61 -5.39 -15.54
C ASN A 229 0.79 -5.99 -15.40
N ILE A 230 1.01 -6.73 -14.32
CA ILE A 230 2.13 -7.65 -14.24
C ILE A 230 1.69 -8.84 -15.09
N THR A 231 1.88 -8.78 -16.41
CA THR A 231 1.92 -10.01 -17.20
C THR A 231 3.02 -10.84 -16.56
N THR A 232 2.61 -11.84 -15.78
CA THR A 232 3.47 -12.90 -15.30
C THR A 232 4.39 -13.26 -16.46
N GLY A 233 5.70 -13.13 -16.21
CA GLY A 233 6.74 -13.50 -17.16
C GLY A 233 6.70 -15.01 -17.40
N GLY A 234 5.64 -15.49 -18.05
CA GLY A 234 5.57 -16.78 -18.67
C GLY A 234 5.86 -16.57 -20.14
N GLN A 235 7.10 -16.82 -20.55
CA GLN A 235 7.38 -17.36 -21.87
C GLN A 235 8.77 -18.03 -21.91
N HIS A 236 8.67 -19.37 -22.04
CA HIS A 236 9.58 -20.36 -22.62
C HIS A 236 10.75 -20.91 -21.79
#